data_AF-Q5BRJ1-F1
#
_entry.id   AF-Q5BRJ1-F1
#
_cell.length_a   1.000
_cell.length_b   1.000
_cell.length_c   1.000
_cell.angle_alpha   90.00
_cell.angle_beta   90.00
_cell.angle_gamma   90.00
#
_symmetry.space_group_name_H-M   'P 1'
#
loop_
_entity.id
_entity.type
_entity.pdbx_description
1 polymer ?
#
loop_
_entity_poly.entity_id
_entity_poly.type
_entity_poly.pdbx_seq_one_letter_code
_entity_poly.pdbx_strand_id
1 'polypeptide(L)'
;MDEEGRSALHVAVAHRQLNSIKFLISSVNDENKEQHKQDITNKTKTNLEYGAGIDPKCRTSWGTTALDEAKLRHFNDVVELLEKYA
;
A
#
# COMPACT_ATOMS: atom_id res chain seq x y z
N MET A 1 -4.30 4.72 -15.02
CA MET A 1 -4.74 3.32 -14.98
C MET A 1 -4.38 2.68 -16.32
N ASP A 2 -4.24 1.37 -16.38
CA ASP A 2 -4.05 0.67 -17.66
C ASP A 2 -5.37 0.53 -18.44
N GLU A 3 -5.34 -0.20 -19.55
CA GLU A 3 -6.49 -0.42 -20.44
C GLU A 3 -7.67 -1.11 -19.72
N GLU A 4 -7.40 -1.73 -18.58
CA GLU A 4 -8.36 -2.50 -17.78
C GLU A 4 -8.80 -1.75 -16.51
N GLY A 5 -8.39 -0.50 -16.36
CA GLY A 5 -8.71 0.33 -15.20
C GLY A 5 -7.89 -0.04 -13.96
N ARG A 6 -6.86 -0.89 -14.07
CA ARG A 6 -6.01 -1.23 -12.93
C ARG A 6 -5.12 -0.05 -12.57
N SER A 7 -5.07 0.25 -11.28
CA SER A 7 -4.09 1.18 -10.70
C SER A 7 -2.76 0.47 -10.46
N ALA A 8 -1.70 1.25 -10.19
CA ALA A 8 -0.40 0.68 -9.81
C ALA A 8 -0.51 -0.27 -8.60
N LEU A 9 -1.46 -0.01 -7.69
CA LEU A 9 -1.72 -0.87 -6.55
C LEU A 9 -2.28 -2.25 -6.95
N HIS A 10 -3.19 -2.31 -7.92
CA HIS A 10 -3.70 -3.59 -8.43
C HIS A 10 -2.58 -4.44 -9.02
N VAL A 11 -1.71 -3.83 -9.84
CA VAL A 11 -0.57 -4.53 -10.44
C VAL A 11 0.40 -5.03 -9.34
N ALA A 12 0.70 -4.19 -8.35
CA ALA A 12 1.55 -4.59 -7.23
C ALA A 12 0.97 -5.76 -6.42
N VAL A 13 -0.36 -5.79 -6.21
CA VAL A 13 -1.07 -6.89 -5.55
C VAL A 13 -1.06 -8.16 -6.40
N ALA A 14 -1.31 -8.06 -7.71
CA ALA A 14 -1.28 -9.20 -8.63
C ALA A 14 0.06 -9.93 -8.60
N HIS A 15 1.16 -9.19 -8.41
CA HIS A 15 2.52 -9.72 -8.29
C HIS A 15 3.00 -9.94 -6.83
N ARG A 16 2.12 -9.76 -5.84
CA ARG A 16 2.42 -9.90 -4.39
C ARG A 16 3.65 -9.10 -3.94
N GLN A 17 3.84 -7.91 -4.50
CA GLN A 17 5.00 -7.06 -4.21
C GLN A 17 4.77 -6.25 -2.93
N LEU A 18 4.96 -6.87 -1.76
CA LEU A 18 4.68 -6.25 -0.45
C LEU A 18 5.35 -4.88 -0.24
N ASN A 19 6.62 -4.74 -0.63
CA ASN A 19 7.34 -3.47 -0.47
C ASN A 19 6.75 -2.36 -1.37
N SER A 20 6.40 -2.71 -2.61
CA SER A 20 5.73 -1.80 -3.53
C SER A 20 4.36 -1.41 -3.00
N ILE A 21 3.58 -2.37 -2.47
CA ILE A 21 2.25 -2.10 -1.89
C ILE A 21 2.38 -1.12 -0.71
N LYS A 22 3.31 -1.37 0.23
CA LYS A 22 3.60 -0.45 1.35
C LYS A 22 3.97 0.94 0.86
N PHE A 23 4.83 1.03 -0.15
CA PHE A 23 5.24 2.32 -0.71
C PHE A 23 4.09 3.05 -1.41
N LEU A 24 3.20 2.33 -2.09
CA LEU A 24 2.09 2.91 -2.84
C LEU A 24 0.97 3.41 -1.94
N ILE A 25 0.67 2.68 -0.85
CA ILE A 25 -0.40 3.04 0.09
C ILE A 25 0.04 4.04 1.16
N SER A 26 1.30 4.02 1.58
CA SER A 26 1.81 5.01 2.53
C SER A 26 1.71 6.39 1.89
N SER A 27 1.08 7.34 2.58
CA SER A 27 1.23 8.76 2.26
C SER A 27 2.34 9.37 3.11
N VAL A 28 2.87 10.52 2.68
CA VAL A 28 3.83 11.35 3.44
C VAL A 28 3.33 11.70 4.86
N ASN A 29 2.03 11.55 5.13
CA ASN A 29 1.40 11.95 6.38
C ASN A 29 1.05 10.80 7.35
N ASP A 30 1.19 9.54 6.96
CA ASP A 30 0.74 8.41 7.79
C ASP A 30 1.72 8.04 8.92
N GLU A 31 2.94 8.55 8.86
CA GLU A 31 3.95 8.38 9.91
C GLU A 31 3.72 9.26 11.16
N ASN A 32 2.68 10.11 11.16
CA ASN A 32 2.42 11.04 12.26
C ASN A 32 1.34 10.58 13.27
N LYS A 33 0.87 9.33 13.19
CA LYS A 33 -0.18 8.86 14.14
C LYS A 33 0.33 8.20 15.41
N GLU A 34 1.55 7.67 15.51
CA GLU A 34 1.94 6.93 16.73
C GLU A 34 3.45 6.94 17.06
N GLN A 35 4.16 8.08 17.06
CA GLN A 35 5.47 8.16 17.72
C GLN A 35 5.74 9.52 18.40
N HIS A 36 5.12 9.72 19.57
CA HIS A 36 5.66 10.65 20.55
C HIS A 36 6.86 10.00 21.25
N LYS A 37 8.04 10.63 21.09
CA LYS A 37 9.27 10.47 21.89
C LYS A 37 9.91 9.07 21.91
N GLN A 38 11.04 8.91 21.19
CA GLN A 38 12.30 8.55 21.86
C GLN A 38 13.52 8.68 20.91
N ASP A 39 14.43 9.51 21.41
CA ASP A 39 15.88 9.43 21.35
C ASP A 39 16.68 9.38 20.05
N ILE A 40 17.63 10.31 20.07
CA ILE A 40 18.76 10.53 19.20
C ILE A 40 19.68 9.32 19.29
N THR A 41 19.55 8.33 18.40
CA THR A 41 20.70 7.46 18.05
C THR A 41 20.49 6.70 16.75
N ASN A 42 21.07 7.24 15.68
CA ASN A 42 21.94 6.51 14.77
C ASN A 42 21.44 5.14 14.28
N LYS A 43 20.31 5.11 13.56
CA LYS A 43 19.96 3.98 12.69
C LYS A 43 19.44 4.52 11.38
N THR A 44 20.35 4.65 10.42
CA THR A 44 20.13 4.76 8.96
C THR A 44 18.66 4.82 8.54
N LYS A 45 18.03 6.00 8.69
CA LYS A 45 16.78 6.34 8.01
C LYS A 45 17.16 6.60 6.55
N THR A 46 17.34 5.55 5.76
CA THR A 46 17.50 5.70 4.32
C THR A 46 16.12 5.90 3.70
N ASN A 47 15.75 7.17 3.53
CA ASN A 47 14.96 7.71 2.42
C ASN A 47 13.70 6.92 1.99
N LEU A 48 12.76 6.68 2.90
CA LEU A 48 11.37 6.41 2.50
C LEU A 48 10.47 7.55 2.96
N GLU A 49 10.90 8.78 2.64
CA GLU A 49 10.30 10.04 3.09
C GLU A 49 9.03 10.43 2.29
N TYR A 50 8.68 9.65 1.27
CA TYR A 50 7.49 9.87 0.45
C TYR A 50 6.94 8.54 -0.03
N GLY A 51 5.66 8.24 0.27
CA GLY A 51 4.92 7.17 -0.41
C GLY A 51 3.92 7.78 -1.40
N ALA A 52 3.46 6.97 -2.37
CA ALA A 52 2.68 7.47 -3.50
C ALA A 52 1.25 7.90 -3.14
N GLY A 53 0.77 7.58 -1.92
CA GLY A 53 -0.55 7.99 -1.42
C GLY A 53 -1.72 7.53 -2.30
N ILE A 54 -1.59 6.37 -2.94
CA ILE A 54 -2.64 5.83 -3.80
C ILE A 54 -3.80 5.35 -2.95
N ASP A 55 -5.01 5.81 -3.28
CA ASP A 55 -6.23 5.37 -2.62
C ASP A 55 -6.47 3.86 -2.88
N PRO A 56 -6.47 3.01 -1.83
CA PRO A 56 -6.70 1.58 -1.96
C PRO A 56 -8.12 1.22 -2.39
N LYS A 57 -9.08 2.15 -2.31
CA LYS A 57 -10.48 1.95 -2.76
C LYS A 57 -10.66 2.14 -4.26
N CYS A 58 -9.61 2.51 -4.99
CA CYS A 58 -9.64 2.57 -6.44
C CYS A 58 -10.15 1.26 -7.03
N ARG A 59 -11.02 1.36 -8.05
CA ARG A 59 -11.64 0.21 -8.73
C ARG A 59 -11.15 0.07 -10.16
N THR A 60 -11.05 -1.17 -10.61
CA THR A 60 -10.85 -1.52 -12.02
C THR A 60 -12.09 -1.22 -12.87
N SER A 61 -11.97 -1.35 -14.19
CA SER A 61 -13.10 -1.26 -15.12
C SER A 61 -14.17 -2.33 -14.87
N TRP A 62 -13.83 -3.43 -14.18
CA TRP A 62 -14.78 -4.47 -13.75
C TRP A 62 -15.37 -4.23 -12.36
N GLY A 63 -14.98 -3.14 -11.69
CA GLY A 63 -15.50 -2.76 -10.37
C GLY A 63 -14.81 -3.47 -9.19
N THR A 64 -13.72 -4.20 -9.40
CA THR A 64 -12.94 -4.84 -8.34
C THR A 64 -11.91 -3.89 -7.75
N THR A 65 -11.63 -4.02 -6.45
CA THR A 65 -10.55 -3.30 -5.76
C THR A 65 -9.28 -4.15 -5.65
N ALA A 66 -8.17 -3.52 -5.28
CA ALA A 66 -6.92 -4.21 -5.00
C ALA A 66 -7.07 -5.22 -3.84
N LEU A 67 -7.95 -4.92 -2.86
CA LEU A 67 -8.28 -5.85 -1.77
C LEU A 67 -9.04 -7.08 -2.27
N ASP A 68 -9.99 -6.91 -3.19
CA ASP A 68 -10.74 -8.02 -3.77
C ASP A 68 -9.81 -8.97 -4.53
N GLU A 69 -8.85 -8.42 -5.28
CA GLU A 69 -7.85 -9.22 -5.99
C GLU A 69 -6.93 -10.00 -5.03
N ALA A 70 -6.52 -9.39 -3.91
CA ALA A 70 -5.76 -10.07 -2.88
C ALA A 70 -6.54 -11.23 -2.24
N LYS A 71 -7.83 -11.03 -1.96
CA LYS A 71 -8.73 -12.07 -1.42
C LYS A 71 -8.94 -13.21 -2.40
N LEU A 72 -9.17 -12.89 -3.68
CA LEU A 72 -9.35 -13.88 -4.74
C LEU A 72 -8.13 -14.80 -4.92
N ARG A 73 -6.93 -14.26 -4.73
CA ARG A 73 -5.66 -15.00 -4.83
C ARG A 73 -5.19 -15.62 -3.51
N HIS A 74 -5.95 -15.45 -2.43
CA HIS A 74 -5.61 -15.90 -1.07
C HIS A 74 -4.28 -15.35 -0.53
N PHE A 75 -3.95 -14.11 -0.89
CA PHE A 75 -2.76 -13.41 -0.36
C PHE A 75 -3.07 -12.79 1.00
N ASN A 76 -3.18 -13.64 2.03
CA ASN A 76 -3.58 -13.23 3.39
C ASN A 76 -2.72 -12.09 3.96
N ASP A 77 -1.43 -12.10 3.67
CA ASP A 77 -0.46 -11.07 4.05
C ASP A 77 -0.72 -9.73 3.36
N VAL A 78 -1.16 -9.75 2.10
CA VAL A 78 -1.56 -8.55 1.36
C VAL A 78 -2.93 -8.06 1.82
N VAL A 79 -3.85 -8.97 2.12
CA VAL A 79 -5.18 -8.65 2.66
C VAL A 79 -5.05 -7.93 4.00
N GLU A 80 -4.28 -8.49 4.94
CA GLU A 80 -4.04 -7.87 6.25
C GLU A 80 -3.38 -6.49 6.10
N LEU A 81 -2.44 -6.36 5.17
CA LEU A 81 -1.80 -5.09 4.87
C LEU A 81 -2.79 -4.06 4.30
N LEU A 82 -3.60 -4.43 3.31
CA LEU A 82 -4.56 -3.50 2.69
C LEU A 82 -5.70 -3.13 3.64
N GLU A 83 -6.20 -4.06 4.46
CA GLU A 83 -7.24 -3.80 5.47
C GLU A 83 -6.80 -2.80 6.53
N LYS A 84 -5.49 -2.72 6.82
CA LYS A 84 -4.94 -1.72 7.74
C LYS A 84 -4.97 -0.29 7.16
N TYR A 85 -5.02 -0.13 5.84
CA TYR A 85 -4.95 1.16 5.15
C TYR A 85 -6.22 1.52 4.35
N ALA A 86 -7.24 0.64 4.35
CA ALA A 86 -8.51 0.81 3.63
C ALA A 86 -9.56 1.63 4.40
#